data_AF-A0A9P0GJQ5-F1
#
_entry.id   AF-A0A9P0GJQ5-F1
#
_cell.length_a   1.000
_cell.length_b   1.000
_cell.length_c   1.000
_cell.angle_alpha   90.00
_cell.angle_beta   90.00
_cell.angle_gamma   90.00
#
_symmetry.space_group_name_H-M   'P 1'
#
loop_
_entity.id
_entity.type
_entity.pdbx_description
1 polymer ?
#
loop_
_entity_poly.entity_id
_entity_poly.type
_entity_poly.pdbx_seq_one_letter_code
_entity_poly.pdbx_strand_id
1 'polypeptide(L)'
;MINNINTITLLFISCILCDNIFNTSIGTEEITYASSKGIQDFSQILKEKFVTNNSETTAASASSGTEVDIDELRENIRDIGYYLRSHKFNEYDRRYETNSTTAERIYFKTFPRPPLRSLHWEVHKYCESSFMECVNYLAKKLRGVAARRTDDTSIVMMKQHWKWKTNTAQIEQVDEECKKNKKLDDHIADPFEGPLERYQWRVTASYFMCWYTMKKTPELKRFHEKCDNFANCLDYNYGPYNDDARVDDLFDFSCALYSFCPNPCCPLKYANMMNDCLNSPENPCYRQNNVGQRACEADLEQNSEFSDIILNRWNVTCRCPQRRGYEWNSRYGICIDVDECVSKTHNCKPKVESCLNLPGSFRCICHWGYIWDEDSRECLSSMALSALKLKRKEKTKIEMMKLTLWEKIKNIIFWRKGSSSN
;
A
#
# COMPACT_ATOMS: atom_id res chain seq x y z
N MET A 1 -24.41 42.28 -10.43
CA MET A 1 -24.84 42.93 -9.16
C MET A 1 -24.84 41.81 -8.12
N ILE A 2 -23.91 41.69 -7.15
CA ILE A 2 -23.41 42.67 -6.15
C ILE A 2 -24.59 43.13 -5.26
N ASN A 3 -24.68 42.96 -3.93
CA ASN A 3 -23.79 42.46 -2.84
C ASN A 3 -24.38 41.16 -2.21
N ASN A 4 -23.73 40.27 -1.44
CA ASN A 4 -22.35 40.04 -0.93
C ASN A 4 -21.73 40.98 0.14
N ILE A 5 -21.67 40.55 1.42
CA ILE A 5 -20.44 40.45 2.28
C ILE A 5 -20.75 40.02 3.75
N ASN A 6 -19.83 39.23 4.33
CA ASN A 6 -19.79 38.74 5.72
C ASN A 6 -19.65 39.84 6.79
N THR A 7 -19.98 39.55 8.05
CA THR A 7 -18.99 39.75 9.14
C THR A 7 -19.21 38.84 10.35
N ILE A 8 -18.10 38.45 10.97
CA ILE A 8 -17.98 37.61 12.18
C ILE A 8 -17.49 38.51 13.34
N THR A 9 -17.53 37.97 14.57
CA THR A 9 -16.57 38.16 15.70
C THR A 9 -16.98 38.99 16.93
N LEU A 10 -16.48 38.46 18.07
CA LEU A 10 -16.24 39.05 19.41
C LEU A 10 -17.48 39.26 20.30
N LEU A 11 -17.74 38.40 21.30
CA LEU A 11 -17.03 38.14 22.58
C LEU A 11 -17.24 39.22 23.65
N PHE A 12 -17.81 38.83 24.81
CA PHE A 12 -17.04 38.71 26.07
C PHE A 12 -17.88 38.25 27.29
N ILE A 13 -17.21 37.48 28.18
CA ILE A 13 -17.32 37.44 29.66
C ILE A 13 -18.49 36.69 30.35
N SER A 14 -18.08 35.54 30.94
CA SER A 14 -18.46 34.91 32.22
C SER A 14 -19.92 34.58 32.58
N CYS A 15 -20.13 33.33 33.05
CA CYS A 15 -20.21 33.12 34.50
C CYS A 15 -19.79 31.69 34.90
N ILE A 16 -19.16 31.56 36.07
CA ILE A 16 -18.92 30.31 36.80
C ILE A 16 -19.91 30.31 37.97
N LEU A 17 -20.59 29.19 38.27
CA LEU A 17 -20.84 28.68 39.64
C LEU A 17 -21.75 27.43 39.67
N CYS A 18 -21.65 26.68 40.79
CA CYS A 18 -22.54 25.60 41.26
C CYS A 18 -22.31 24.16 40.75
N ASP A 19 -21.18 23.56 41.15
CA ASP A 19 -21.07 22.48 42.15
C ASP A 19 -22.11 21.33 42.26
N ASN A 20 -21.53 20.11 42.35
CA ASN A 20 -21.92 18.94 43.16
C ASN A 20 -23.20 18.14 42.81
N ILE A 21 -23.30 16.81 42.95
CA ILE A 21 -22.41 15.61 43.01
C ILE A 21 -23.39 14.44 43.32
N PHE A 22 -23.31 13.31 42.58
CA PHE A 22 -24.07 12.04 42.76
C PHE A 22 -25.62 12.14 42.61
N ASN A 23 -26.31 11.26 41.86
CA ASN A 23 -26.21 9.79 41.95
C ASN A 23 -26.70 9.07 40.67
N THR A 24 -26.67 7.74 40.69
CA THR A 24 -26.78 6.83 39.51
C THR A 24 -28.21 6.46 39.03
N SER A 25 -28.24 5.97 37.78
CA SER A 25 -29.15 4.96 37.19
C SER A 25 -30.39 5.40 36.39
N ILE A 26 -30.66 4.61 35.34
CA ILE A 26 -31.80 4.61 34.40
C ILE A 26 -31.80 5.80 33.40
N GLY A 27 -31.83 5.63 32.07
CA GLY A 27 -31.74 4.41 31.25
C GLY A 27 -32.72 4.40 30.07
N THR A 28 -32.32 4.96 28.92
CA THR A 28 -33.05 4.83 27.63
C THR A 28 -32.08 4.79 26.44
N GLU A 29 -31.95 3.60 25.87
CA GLU A 29 -32.05 3.30 24.42
C GLU A 29 -31.20 4.10 23.41
N GLU A 30 -30.08 3.49 22.99
CA GLU A 30 -29.54 3.67 21.63
C GLU A 30 -29.56 2.33 20.87
N ILE A 31 -29.90 2.41 19.59
CA ILE A 31 -30.18 1.26 18.71
C ILE A 31 -28.87 0.63 18.25
N THR A 32 -28.54 -0.55 18.77
CA THR A 32 -27.44 -1.37 18.25
C THR A 32 -27.90 -2.17 17.03
N TYR A 33 -27.28 -1.94 15.87
CA TYR A 33 -27.41 -2.83 14.71
C TYR A 33 -26.07 -3.50 14.41
N ALA A 34 -26.07 -4.83 14.32
CA ALA A 34 -24.87 -5.63 14.28
C ALA A 34 -24.47 -6.03 12.85
N SER A 35 -23.21 -5.77 12.45
CA SER A 35 -22.58 -6.46 11.32
C SER A 35 -21.03 -6.39 11.32
N SER A 36 -20.38 -6.82 12.40
CA SER A 36 -18.92 -6.98 12.47
C SER A 36 -18.43 -8.42 12.68
N LYS A 37 -19.37 -9.37 12.87
CA LYS A 37 -19.06 -10.76 13.26
C LYS A 37 -18.83 -11.75 12.10
N GLY A 38 -18.98 -11.31 10.84
CA GLY A 38 -18.91 -12.18 9.66
C GLY A 38 -17.54 -12.32 8.99
N ILE A 39 -16.50 -11.60 9.45
CA ILE A 39 -15.18 -11.56 8.80
C ILE A 39 -14.05 -12.11 9.69
N GLN A 40 -14.23 -12.14 11.02
CA GLN A 40 -13.20 -12.66 11.93
C GLN A 40 -13.17 -14.20 12.02
N ASP A 41 -14.27 -14.91 11.77
CA ASP A 41 -14.31 -16.39 11.83
C ASP A 41 -13.50 -17.09 10.71
N PHE A 42 -13.30 -16.43 9.55
CA PHE A 42 -12.57 -17.04 8.42
C PHE A 42 -11.06 -17.18 8.68
N SER A 43 -10.47 -16.34 9.54
CA SER A 43 -9.03 -16.40 9.85
C SER A 43 -8.68 -17.52 10.83
N GLN A 44 -9.64 -17.96 11.64
CA GLN A 44 -9.44 -18.99 12.67
C GLN A 44 -9.41 -20.40 12.04
N ILE A 45 -10.31 -20.69 11.10
CA ILE A 45 -10.48 -22.02 10.46
C ILE A 45 -9.27 -22.44 9.62
N LEU A 46 -8.51 -21.49 9.07
CA LEU A 46 -7.34 -21.77 8.23
C LEU A 46 -6.06 -22.12 9.02
N LYS A 47 -6.02 -21.92 10.34
CA LYS A 47 -4.81 -22.16 11.15
C LYS A 47 -4.66 -23.58 11.69
N GLU A 48 -5.71 -24.40 11.67
CA GLU A 48 -5.72 -25.74 12.29
C GLU A 48 -5.37 -26.90 11.33
N LYS A 49 -4.99 -26.63 10.07
CA LYS A 49 -4.59 -27.67 9.10
C LYS A 49 -3.11 -27.71 8.71
N PHE A 50 -2.26 -26.85 9.28
CA PHE A 50 -0.83 -26.76 8.95
C PHE A 50 0.12 -27.32 10.02
N VAL A 51 -0.33 -28.31 10.81
CA VAL A 51 0.53 -29.05 11.74
C VAL A 51 0.28 -30.56 11.65
N THR A 52 0.77 -31.20 10.58
CA THR A 52 1.37 -32.55 10.57
C THR A 52 1.87 -32.89 9.17
N ASN A 53 3.19 -33.07 9.03
CA ASN A 53 3.89 -34.09 8.21
C ASN A 53 5.23 -33.57 7.68
N ASN A 54 6.26 -33.64 8.52
CA ASN A 54 7.65 -33.73 8.09
C ASN A 54 8.18 -35.11 8.54
N SER A 55 8.47 -35.99 7.59
CA SER A 55 9.33 -37.16 7.81
C SER A 55 9.92 -37.65 6.48
N GLU A 56 11.20 -37.99 6.52
CA GLU A 56 12.09 -38.26 5.37
C GLU A 56 11.73 -39.56 4.61
N THR A 57 12.11 -39.67 3.32
CA THR A 57 12.85 -40.86 2.82
C THR A 57 13.46 -40.69 1.42
N THR A 58 14.78 -40.96 1.37
CA THR A 58 15.57 -41.66 0.31
C THR A 58 15.43 -41.35 -1.19
N ALA A 59 16.60 -41.26 -1.85
CA ALA A 59 16.75 -41.14 -3.30
C ALA A 59 16.49 -42.45 -4.07
N ALA A 60 15.88 -42.33 -5.26
CA ALA A 60 15.95 -43.32 -6.35
C ALA A 60 15.82 -42.62 -7.72
N SER A 61 16.44 -43.22 -8.73
CA SER A 61 16.77 -42.72 -10.07
C SER A 61 15.63 -42.32 -11.03
N ALA A 62 15.85 -41.21 -11.74
CA ALA A 62 15.71 -40.98 -13.19
C ALA A 62 14.40 -41.28 -13.96
N SER A 63 13.85 -40.23 -14.61
CA SER A 63 13.22 -40.33 -15.93
C SER A 63 13.23 -38.97 -16.67
N SER A 64 13.35 -38.99 -18.00
CA SER A 64 13.42 -37.81 -18.88
C SER A 64 12.06 -37.11 -19.06
N GLY A 65 11.85 -35.95 -18.43
CA GLY A 65 10.58 -35.21 -18.56
C GLY A 65 10.62 -33.70 -18.30
N THR A 66 11.80 -33.09 -18.10
CA THR A 66 11.90 -31.72 -17.53
C THR A 66 11.93 -30.57 -18.53
N GLU A 67 12.33 -30.78 -19.79
CA GLU A 67 12.57 -29.66 -20.72
C GLU A 67 11.29 -29.20 -21.44
N VAL A 68 10.43 -30.14 -21.85
CA VAL A 68 9.16 -29.85 -22.54
C VAL A 68 8.15 -29.13 -21.63
N ASP A 69 8.10 -29.50 -20.35
CA ASP A 69 7.19 -28.91 -19.36
C ASP A 69 7.54 -27.44 -19.03
N ILE A 70 8.84 -27.12 -19.00
CA ILE A 70 9.32 -25.75 -18.75
C ILE A 70 8.95 -24.80 -19.91
N ASP A 71 9.04 -25.25 -21.16
CA ASP A 71 8.68 -24.40 -22.30
C ASP A 71 7.15 -24.27 -22.48
N GLU A 72 6.35 -25.32 -22.21
CA GLU A 72 4.88 -25.16 -22.13
C GLU A 72 4.49 -24.18 -21.00
N LEU A 73 5.11 -24.28 -19.82
CA LEU A 73 4.89 -23.34 -18.71
C LEU A 73 5.20 -21.89 -19.11
N ARG A 74 6.29 -21.65 -19.84
CA ARG A 74 6.70 -20.30 -20.28
C ARG A 74 5.73 -19.74 -21.33
N GLU A 75 5.30 -20.52 -22.31
CA GLU A 75 4.27 -20.08 -23.27
C GLU A 75 2.93 -19.80 -22.57
N ASN A 76 2.52 -20.65 -21.62
CA ASN A 76 1.33 -20.44 -20.80
C ASN A 76 1.40 -19.12 -20.01
N ILE A 77 2.53 -18.81 -19.35
CA ILE A 77 2.75 -17.54 -18.64
C ILE A 77 2.69 -16.34 -19.59
N ARG A 78 3.25 -16.44 -20.80
CA ARG A 78 3.22 -15.39 -21.83
C ARG A 78 1.80 -15.11 -22.32
N ASP A 79 1.01 -16.15 -22.59
CA ASP A 79 -0.38 -16.04 -23.03
C ASP A 79 -1.28 -15.44 -21.92
N ILE A 80 -1.10 -15.87 -20.67
CA ILE A 80 -1.77 -15.27 -19.49
C ILE A 80 -1.36 -13.80 -19.34
N GLY A 81 -0.06 -13.50 -19.47
CA GLY A 81 0.48 -12.15 -19.45
C GLY A 81 -0.15 -11.24 -20.49
N TYR A 82 -0.21 -11.69 -21.75
CA TYR A 82 -0.85 -10.99 -22.85
C TYR A 82 -2.34 -10.72 -22.56
N TYR A 83 -3.10 -11.75 -22.19
CA TYR A 83 -4.54 -11.60 -21.96
C TYR A 83 -4.86 -10.64 -20.80
N LEU A 84 -4.11 -10.74 -19.70
CA LEU A 84 -4.29 -9.86 -18.54
C LEU A 84 -3.74 -8.44 -18.77
N ARG A 85 -2.72 -8.24 -19.63
CA ARG A 85 -2.35 -6.90 -20.12
C ARG A 85 -3.50 -6.24 -20.86
N SER A 86 -4.19 -6.97 -21.74
CA SER A 86 -5.32 -6.41 -22.49
C SER A 86 -6.41 -5.89 -21.55
N HIS A 87 -6.71 -6.67 -20.50
CA HIS A 87 -7.60 -6.25 -19.42
C HIS A 87 -7.07 -5.01 -18.67
N LYS A 88 -5.84 -5.05 -18.15
CA LYS A 88 -5.24 -3.98 -17.33
C LYS A 88 -5.20 -2.62 -18.04
N PHE A 89 -5.06 -2.58 -19.36
CA PHE A 89 -4.83 -1.33 -20.09
C PHE A 89 -5.99 -0.88 -21.00
N ASN A 90 -6.90 -1.77 -21.40
CA ASN A 90 -7.94 -1.46 -22.41
C ASN A 90 -9.38 -1.70 -21.92
N GLU A 91 -9.57 -2.43 -20.82
CA GLU A 91 -10.88 -2.74 -20.22
C GLU A 91 -11.31 -1.69 -19.17
N TYR A 92 -12.60 -1.68 -18.84
CA TYR A 92 -13.25 -0.79 -17.87
C TYR A 92 -14.14 -1.58 -16.88
N ASP A 93 -14.86 -0.91 -15.97
CA ASP A 93 -15.69 -1.58 -14.95
C ASP A 93 -17.09 -1.92 -15.45
N ARG A 94 -17.21 -3.11 -16.06
CA ARG A 94 -18.47 -3.65 -16.59
C ARG A 94 -19.57 -3.88 -15.54
N ARG A 95 -19.31 -3.65 -14.24
CA ARG A 95 -20.33 -3.64 -13.17
C ARG A 95 -21.10 -2.32 -13.09
N TYR A 96 -20.48 -1.22 -13.50
CA TYR A 96 -21.01 0.15 -13.33
C TYR A 96 -21.13 0.89 -14.67
N GLU A 97 -20.19 0.65 -15.57
CA GLU A 97 -20.12 1.27 -16.89
C GLU A 97 -20.60 0.30 -17.97
N THR A 98 -21.57 0.72 -18.78
CA THR A 98 -22.06 -0.02 -19.94
C THR A 98 -21.54 0.56 -21.27
N ASN A 99 -21.14 1.83 -21.28
CA ASN A 99 -20.68 2.52 -22.48
C ASN A 99 -19.14 2.49 -22.59
N SER A 100 -18.64 1.61 -23.46
CA SER A 100 -17.21 1.45 -23.73
C SER A 100 -16.51 2.73 -24.23
N THR A 101 -17.23 3.72 -24.77
CA THR A 101 -16.61 4.97 -25.27
C THR A 101 -16.30 5.97 -24.16
N THR A 102 -17.15 6.06 -23.12
CA THR A 102 -16.98 7.01 -22.01
C THR A 102 -16.30 6.39 -20.79
N ALA A 103 -16.31 5.06 -20.68
CA ALA A 103 -15.82 4.36 -19.50
C ALA A 103 -14.31 4.54 -19.26
N GLU A 104 -13.97 4.78 -17.99
CA GLU A 104 -12.59 5.01 -17.54
C GLU A 104 -11.77 3.71 -17.51
N ARG A 105 -10.51 3.77 -17.98
CA ARG A 105 -9.61 2.61 -18.17
C ARG A 105 -8.38 2.70 -17.27
N ILE A 106 -8.58 2.82 -15.96
CA ILE A 106 -7.51 3.07 -14.97
C ILE A 106 -6.93 1.82 -14.30
N TYR A 107 -7.18 0.62 -14.82
CA TYR A 107 -6.71 -0.62 -14.16
C TYR A 107 -5.20 -0.76 -14.05
N PHE A 108 -4.46 -0.08 -14.91
CA PHE A 108 -3.01 0.03 -14.81
C PHE A 108 -2.53 0.85 -13.60
N LYS A 109 -3.34 1.78 -13.08
CA LYS A 109 -3.06 2.56 -11.85
C LYS A 109 -3.48 1.80 -10.60
N THR A 110 -4.58 1.06 -10.70
CA THR A 110 -5.33 0.52 -9.57
C THR A 110 -6.06 -0.75 -9.99
N PHE A 111 -5.98 -1.83 -9.20
CA PHE A 111 -7.04 -2.82 -9.26
C PHE A 111 -8.42 -2.16 -9.04
N PRO A 112 -9.50 -2.68 -9.65
CA PRO A 112 -10.79 -2.01 -9.69
C PRO A 112 -11.22 -1.48 -8.33
N ARG A 113 -11.71 -0.24 -8.32
CA ARG A 113 -12.23 0.45 -7.15
C ARG A 113 -13.72 0.73 -7.39
N PRO A 114 -14.64 0.20 -6.56
CA PRO A 114 -14.41 -0.68 -5.41
C PRO A 114 -13.89 -2.08 -5.81
N PRO A 115 -13.22 -2.81 -4.91
CA PRO A 115 -12.74 -4.18 -5.17
C PRO A 115 -13.89 -5.15 -5.50
N LEU A 116 -13.56 -6.37 -5.90
CA LEU A 116 -14.56 -7.43 -6.05
C LEU A 116 -15.19 -7.76 -4.69
N ARG A 117 -16.53 -7.90 -4.65
CA ARG A 117 -17.26 -8.38 -3.46
C ARG A 117 -16.97 -9.86 -3.17
N SER A 118 -16.67 -10.62 -4.23
CA SER A 118 -16.38 -12.05 -4.23
C SER A 118 -15.43 -12.35 -5.39
N LEU A 119 -14.43 -13.18 -5.15
CA LEU A 119 -13.51 -13.65 -6.19
C LEU A 119 -14.20 -14.65 -7.13
N HIS A 120 -13.69 -14.80 -8.35
CA HIS A 120 -14.17 -15.83 -9.27
C HIS A 120 -13.84 -17.21 -8.69
N TRP A 121 -14.86 -18.05 -8.48
CA TRP A 121 -14.72 -19.29 -7.70
C TRP A 121 -13.76 -20.32 -8.32
N GLU A 122 -13.78 -20.52 -9.64
CA GLU A 122 -12.84 -21.46 -10.30
C GLU A 122 -11.39 -20.97 -10.16
N VAL A 123 -11.10 -19.72 -10.53
CA VAL A 123 -9.77 -19.10 -10.37
C VAL A 123 -9.31 -19.24 -8.92
N HIS A 124 -10.15 -18.92 -7.94
CA HIS A 124 -9.80 -19.10 -6.52
C HIS A 124 -9.42 -20.55 -6.21
N LYS A 125 -10.27 -21.51 -6.58
CA LYS A 125 -10.06 -22.94 -6.32
C LYS A 125 -8.73 -23.47 -6.87
N TYR A 126 -8.32 -23.03 -8.06
CA TYR A 126 -7.09 -23.52 -8.72
C TYR A 126 -5.85 -22.64 -8.48
N CYS A 127 -6.02 -21.37 -8.09
CA CYS A 127 -4.90 -20.46 -7.80
C CYS A 127 -4.59 -20.28 -6.32
N GLU A 128 -5.46 -20.75 -5.41
CA GLU A 128 -5.13 -20.85 -3.99
C GLU A 128 -4.27 -22.09 -3.68
N SER A 129 -4.42 -23.17 -4.47
CA SER A 129 -3.73 -24.45 -4.23
C SER A 129 -2.24 -24.40 -4.57
N SER A 130 -1.87 -23.97 -5.78
CA SER A 130 -0.47 -23.76 -6.18
C SER A 130 -0.32 -22.88 -7.42
N PHE A 131 0.87 -22.33 -7.63
CA PHE A 131 1.22 -21.58 -8.84
C PHE A 131 1.04 -22.42 -10.12
N MET A 132 1.45 -23.68 -10.10
CA MET A 132 1.35 -24.57 -11.27
C MET A 132 -0.10 -24.92 -11.60
N GLU A 133 -0.93 -25.21 -10.59
CA GLU A 133 -2.37 -25.41 -10.82
C GLU A 133 -3.04 -24.13 -11.34
N CYS A 134 -2.64 -22.96 -10.82
CA CYS A 134 -3.12 -21.67 -11.31
C CYS A 134 -2.82 -21.49 -12.80
N VAL A 135 -1.55 -21.57 -13.20
CA VAL A 135 -1.14 -21.37 -14.59
C VAL A 135 -1.79 -22.40 -15.52
N ASN A 136 -1.84 -23.67 -15.12
CA ASN A 136 -2.47 -24.72 -15.92
C ASN A 136 -3.99 -24.50 -16.11
N TYR A 137 -4.71 -24.08 -15.07
CA TYR A 137 -6.13 -23.73 -15.17
C TYR A 137 -6.34 -22.49 -16.04
N LEU A 138 -5.58 -21.42 -15.80
CA LEU A 138 -5.70 -20.16 -16.53
C LEU A 138 -5.42 -20.37 -18.02
N ALA A 139 -4.29 -21.00 -18.36
CA ALA A 139 -3.94 -21.32 -19.74
C ALA A 139 -4.96 -22.23 -20.43
N LYS A 140 -5.50 -23.24 -19.72
CA LYS A 140 -6.56 -24.09 -20.25
C LYS A 140 -7.82 -23.31 -20.63
N LYS A 141 -8.26 -22.35 -19.81
CA LYS A 141 -9.36 -21.43 -20.16
C LYS A 141 -8.99 -20.55 -21.36
N LEU A 142 -7.76 -20.03 -21.41
CA LEU A 142 -7.30 -19.16 -22.51
C LEU A 142 -7.22 -19.86 -23.88
N ARG A 143 -7.09 -21.20 -23.95
CA ARG A 143 -7.18 -21.93 -25.23
C ARG A 143 -8.50 -21.69 -25.99
N GLY A 144 -9.58 -21.35 -25.27
CA GLY A 144 -10.91 -21.09 -25.83
C GLY A 144 -11.17 -19.64 -26.28
N VAL A 145 -10.29 -18.68 -25.99
CA VAL A 145 -10.53 -17.26 -26.31
C VAL A 145 -10.22 -16.94 -27.77
N ALA A 146 -10.91 -15.92 -28.30
CA ALA A 146 -10.73 -15.48 -29.68
C ALA A 146 -9.48 -14.61 -29.87
N ALA A 147 -9.16 -13.73 -28.91
CA ALA A 147 -8.03 -12.81 -28.99
C ALA A 147 -6.75 -13.43 -28.38
N ARG A 148 -5.94 -14.09 -29.20
CA ARG A 148 -4.71 -14.80 -28.78
C ARG A 148 -3.45 -13.96 -28.96
N ARG A 149 -2.40 -14.24 -28.17
CA ARG A 149 -1.08 -13.59 -28.29
C ARG A 149 -0.42 -13.86 -29.64
N THR A 150 -0.59 -15.07 -30.17
CA THR A 150 0.00 -15.50 -31.46
C THR A 150 -0.44 -14.66 -32.64
N ASP A 151 -1.62 -14.05 -32.53
CA ASP A 151 -2.33 -13.38 -33.62
C ASP A 151 -2.22 -11.85 -33.48
N ASP A 152 -1.54 -11.36 -32.42
CA ASP A 152 -1.27 -9.94 -32.22
C ASP A 152 -0.23 -9.43 -33.22
N THR A 153 -0.53 -8.27 -33.80
CA THR A 153 0.28 -7.61 -34.82
C THR A 153 1.76 -7.50 -34.44
N SER A 154 2.10 -7.15 -33.19
CA SER A 154 3.50 -7.01 -32.78
C SER A 154 4.21 -8.34 -32.61
N ILE A 155 3.51 -9.36 -32.14
CA ILE A 155 4.04 -10.73 -31.98
C ILE A 155 4.27 -11.37 -33.35
N VAL A 156 3.33 -11.22 -34.30
CA VAL A 156 3.49 -11.68 -35.68
C VAL A 156 4.66 -10.96 -36.36
N MET A 157 4.74 -9.63 -36.24
CA MET A 157 5.87 -8.86 -36.78
C MET A 157 7.22 -9.31 -36.21
N MET A 158 7.30 -9.56 -34.90
CA MET A 158 8.51 -10.05 -34.23
C MET A 158 8.92 -11.42 -34.76
N LYS A 159 7.98 -12.38 -34.83
CA LYS A 159 8.23 -13.76 -35.31
C LYS A 159 8.61 -13.82 -36.78
N GLN A 160 8.04 -12.96 -37.62
CA GLN A 160 8.32 -12.90 -39.07
C GLN A 160 9.46 -11.93 -39.43
N HIS A 161 10.07 -11.28 -38.44
CA HIS A 161 11.11 -10.24 -38.60
C HIS A 161 10.71 -9.09 -39.56
N TRP A 162 9.42 -8.77 -39.62
CA TRP A 162 8.88 -7.73 -40.50
C TRP A 162 9.28 -6.32 -40.05
N LYS A 163 9.50 -5.44 -41.01
CA LYS A 163 9.80 -4.02 -40.78
C LYS A 163 8.61 -3.16 -41.20
N TRP A 164 8.19 -2.26 -40.31
CA TRP A 164 7.06 -1.35 -40.51
C TRP A 164 7.06 -0.65 -41.88
N LYS A 165 8.22 -0.14 -42.31
CA LYS A 165 8.41 0.58 -43.58
C LYS A 165 8.45 -0.29 -44.83
N THR A 166 8.53 -1.62 -44.69
CA THR A 166 8.78 -2.56 -45.80
C THR A 166 7.62 -3.52 -46.01
N ASN A 167 6.92 -3.89 -44.93
CA ASN A 167 5.85 -4.90 -44.93
C ASN A 167 4.47 -4.29 -44.61
N THR A 168 4.27 -3.01 -44.89
CA THR A 168 3.11 -2.23 -44.41
C THR A 168 1.77 -2.91 -44.74
N ALA A 169 1.57 -3.37 -45.98
CA ALA A 169 0.34 -4.04 -46.40
C ALA A 169 0.09 -5.38 -45.66
N GLN A 170 1.14 -6.18 -45.41
CA GLN A 170 1.01 -7.42 -44.63
C GLN A 170 0.69 -7.13 -43.16
N ILE A 171 1.29 -6.07 -42.60
CA ILE A 171 1.06 -5.65 -41.23
C ILE A 171 -0.39 -5.14 -41.06
N GLU A 172 -0.89 -4.33 -41.99
CA GLU A 172 -2.28 -3.86 -42.01
C GLU A 172 -3.28 -5.02 -42.12
N GLN A 173 -2.99 -6.04 -42.94
CA GLN A 173 -3.83 -7.23 -43.05
C GLN A 173 -3.91 -8.00 -41.73
N VAL A 174 -2.76 -8.27 -41.09
CA VAL A 174 -2.71 -8.96 -39.78
C VAL A 174 -3.38 -8.14 -38.70
N ASP A 175 -3.23 -6.81 -38.75
CA ASP A 175 -3.83 -5.93 -37.75
C ASP A 175 -5.35 -5.86 -37.84
N GLU A 176 -5.93 -5.84 -39.04
CA GLU A 176 -7.38 -5.96 -39.20
C GLU A 176 -7.92 -7.32 -38.74
N GLU A 177 -7.16 -8.41 -38.90
CA GLU A 177 -7.50 -9.71 -38.31
C GLU A 177 -7.43 -9.70 -36.78
N CYS A 178 -6.36 -9.13 -36.19
CA CYS A 178 -6.24 -8.96 -34.74
C CYS A 178 -7.39 -8.11 -34.17
N LYS A 179 -7.71 -6.96 -34.79
CA LYS A 179 -8.84 -6.10 -34.42
C LYS A 179 -10.18 -6.84 -34.52
N LYS A 180 -10.37 -7.68 -35.54
CA LYS A 180 -11.56 -8.51 -35.71
C LYS A 180 -11.68 -9.54 -34.58
N ASN A 181 -10.59 -10.23 -34.26
CA ASN A 181 -10.56 -11.22 -33.17
C ASN A 181 -10.77 -10.57 -31.80
N LYS A 182 -10.23 -9.36 -31.57
CA LYS A 182 -10.56 -8.54 -30.39
C LYS A 182 -12.04 -8.18 -30.29
N LYS A 183 -12.64 -7.65 -31.37
CA LYS A 183 -14.08 -7.34 -31.40
C LYS A 183 -14.92 -8.59 -31.13
N LEU A 184 -14.50 -9.74 -31.69
CA LEU A 184 -15.15 -11.02 -31.45
C LEU A 184 -15.07 -11.42 -29.97
N ASP A 185 -13.90 -11.36 -29.35
CA ASP A 185 -13.71 -11.61 -27.90
C ASP A 185 -14.58 -10.64 -27.07
N ASP A 186 -14.57 -9.35 -27.40
CA ASP A 186 -15.31 -8.32 -26.65
C ASP A 186 -16.83 -8.57 -26.64
N HIS A 187 -17.40 -9.05 -27.76
CA HIS A 187 -18.82 -9.38 -27.90
C HIS A 187 -19.18 -10.79 -27.44
N ILE A 188 -18.44 -11.79 -27.90
CA ILE A 188 -18.61 -13.22 -27.59
C ILE A 188 -17.52 -13.58 -26.58
N ALA A 189 -17.89 -13.52 -25.31
CA ALA A 189 -16.99 -13.75 -24.19
C ALA A 189 -16.67 -15.24 -23.98
N ASP A 190 -16.55 -16.06 -25.02
CA ASP A 190 -16.18 -17.48 -24.87
C ASP A 190 -14.74 -17.60 -24.32
N PRO A 191 -14.44 -18.59 -23.44
CA PRO A 191 -15.30 -19.64 -22.91
C PRO A 191 -15.91 -19.29 -21.52
N PHE A 192 -16.29 -18.04 -21.32
CA PHE A 192 -16.87 -17.51 -20.09
C PHE A 192 -18.40 -17.38 -20.22
N GLU A 193 -19.13 -17.44 -19.10
CA GLU A 193 -20.60 -17.35 -19.12
C GLU A 193 -21.14 -15.99 -19.60
N GLY A 194 -20.29 -14.96 -19.66
CA GLY A 194 -20.61 -13.67 -20.24
C GLY A 194 -19.58 -12.58 -19.90
N PRO A 195 -19.79 -11.32 -20.36
CA PRO A 195 -18.84 -10.23 -20.15
C PRO A 195 -18.56 -9.90 -18.68
N LEU A 196 -19.53 -10.11 -17.79
CA LEU A 196 -19.41 -9.86 -16.35
C LEU A 196 -18.64 -10.97 -15.62
N GLU A 197 -18.88 -12.25 -15.97
CA GLU A 197 -18.09 -13.38 -15.47
C GLU A 197 -16.64 -13.18 -15.90
N ARG A 198 -16.39 -12.97 -17.20
CA ARG A 198 -15.04 -12.74 -17.76
C ARG A 198 -14.32 -11.59 -17.08
N TYR A 199 -15.05 -10.52 -16.74
CA TYR A 199 -14.50 -9.41 -15.97
C TYR A 199 -14.06 -9.86 -14.57
N GLN A 200 -14.93 -10.56 -13.83
CA GLN A 200 -14.61 -11.10 -12.51
C GLN A 200 -13.44 -12.11 -12.57
N TRP A 201 -13.39 -12.95 -13.61
CA TRP A 201 -12.30 -13.89 -13.90
C TRP A 201 -10.98 -13.16 -14.13
N ARG A 202 -10.94 -12.19 -15.06
CA ARG A 202 -9.75 -11.39 -15.40
C ARG A 202 -9.19 -10.68 -14.16
N VAL A 203 -10.05 -10.02 -13.37
CA VAL A 203 -9.64 -9.33 -12.14
C VAL A 203 -9.11 -10.33 -11.09
N THR A 204 -9.78 -11.46 -10.90
CA THR A 204 -9.34 -12.49 -9.94
C THR A 204 -8.00 -13.11 -10.35
N ALA A 205 -7.83 -13.41 -11.63
CA ALA A 205 -6.58 -13.94 -12.18
C ALA A 205 -5.44 -12.93 -12.01
N SER A 206 -5.66 -11.65 -12.29
CA SER A 206 -4.67 -10.61 -12.04
C SER A 206 -4.31 -10.45 -10.55
N TYR A 207 -5.25 -10.60 -9.61
CA TYR A 207 -4.93 -10.63 -8.18
C TYR A 207 -3.96 -11.77 -7.84
N PHE A 208 -4.24 -13.01 -8.26
CA PHE A 208 -3.37 -14.16 -7.98
C PHE A 208 -2.02 -14.07 -8.70
N MET A 209 -1.99 -13.76 -9.99
CA MET A 209 -0.74 -13.64 -10.75
C MET A 209 0.14 -12.49 -10.23
N CYS A 210 -0.47 -11.38 -9.80
CA CYS A 210 0.25 -10.31 -9.11
C CYS A 210 0.78 -10.77 -7.75
N TRP A 211 0.00 -11.52 -6.96
CA TRP A 211 0.44 -12.06 -5.68
C TRP A 211 1.65 -13.02 -5.81
N TYR A 212 1.63 -13.92 -6.78
CA TYR A 212 2.80 -14.76 -7.10
C TYR A 212 4.01 -13.93 -7.53
N THR A 213 3.79 -12.84 -8.27
CA THR A 213 4.87 -11.89 -8.63
C THR A 213 5.45 -11.21 -7.38
N MET A 214 4.61 -10.77 -6.44
CA MET A 214 5.04 -10.16 -5.16
C MET A 214 5.77 -11.19 -4.26
N LYS A 215 5.38 -12.46 -4.29
CA LYS A 215 6.09 -13.58 -3.64
C LYS A 215 7.40 -13.97 -4.34
N LYS A 216 7.81 -13.28 -5.42
CA LYS A 216 9.04 -13.52 -6.19
C LYS A 216 9.14 -14.94 -6.76
N THR A 217 8.02 -15.54 -7.17
CA THR A 217 7.93 -16.87 -7.81
C THR A 217 8.92 -16.99 -9.00
N PRO A 218 9.95 -17.86 -8.96
CA PRO A 218 11.06 -17.87 -9.92
C PRO A 218 10.66 -17.95 -11.39
N GLU A 219 9.56 -18.62 -11.69
CA GLU A 219 9.02 -18.84 -13.03
C GLU A 219 8.51 -17.52 -13.66
N LEU A 220 8.15 -16.53 -12.83
CA LEU A 220 7.72 -15.19 -13.26
C LEU A 220 8.89 -14.19 -13.38
N LYS A 221 10.13 -14.64 -13.11
CA LYS A 221 11.32 -13.78 -13.07
C LYS A 221 11.60 -13.08 -14.39
N ARG A 222 11.47 -13.77 -15.53
CA ARG A 222 11.69 -13.23 -16.88
C ARG A 222 10.76 -13.92 -17.88
N PHE A 223 10.17 -13.15 -18.79
CA PHE A 223 9.31 -13.72 -19.83
C PHE A 223 10.12 -14.18 -21.05
N HIS A 224 11.34 -13.65 -21.24
CA HIS A 224 12.20 -13.93 -22.40
C HIS A 224 11.53 -13.59 -23.75
N GLU A 225 10.59 -12.65 -23.73
CA GLU A 225 9.96 -12.02 -24.89
C GLU A 225 9.62 -10.57 -24.51
N LYS A 226 9.57 -9.66 -25.49
CA LYS A 226 9.11 -8.29 -25.23
C LYS A 226 7.66 -8.30 -24.77
N CYS A 227 7.39 -7.88 -23.53
CA CYS A 227 6.03 -7.59 -23.06
C CYS A 227 5.57 -6.14 -23.33
N ASP A 228 6.34 -5.37 -24.12
CA ASP A 228 6.11 -3.97 -24.49
C ASP A 228 4.98 -3.80 -25.55
N ASN A 229 3.83 -4.35 -25.21
CA ASN A 229 2.55 -4.17 -25.90
C ASN A 229 1.44 -4.35 -24.84
N PHE A 230 0.48 -3.44 -24.81
CA PHE A 230 -0.74 -3.51 -23.99
C PHE A 230 -1.71 -4.63 -24.42
N ALA A 231 -1.25 -5.61 -25.20
CA ALA A 231 -2.06 -6.58 -25.93
C ALA A 231 -3.18 -5.88 -26.70
N ASN A 232 -2.80 -4.92 -27.55
CA ASN A 232 -3.73 -4.01 -28.22
C ASN A 232 -3.72 -4.06 -29.76
N CYS A 233 -3.19 -5.12 -30.36
CA CYS A 233 -2.86 -5.11 -31.79
C CYS A 233 -1.90 -3.93 -32.08
N LEU A 234 -2.03 -3.27 -33.22
CA LEU A 234 -1.24 -2.08 -33.55
C LEU A 234 -1.85 -0.79 -32.98
N ASP A 235 -1.03 0.03 -32.32
CA ASP A 235 -1.35 1.43 -32.04
C ASP A 235 -0.62 2.31 -33.05
N TYR A 236 -1.32 2.95 -33.99
CA TYR A 236 -0.65 3.74 -35.05
C TYR A 236 0.18 4.93 -34.54
N ASN A 237 0.01 5.37 -33.29
CA ASN A 237 0.80 6.48 -32.73
C ASN A 237 2.18 6.03 -32.24
N TYR A 238 2.32 4.76 -31.85
CA TYR A 238 3.54 4.19 -31.26
C TYR A 238 4.16 3.09 -32.15
N GLY A 239 3.32 2.41 -32.94
CA GLY A 239 3.68 1.28 -33.79
C GLY A 239 3.41 -0.06 -33.09
N PRO A 240 4.19 -1.12 -33.39
CA PRO A 240 4.04 -2.43 -32.78
C PRO A 240 4.62 -2.52 -31.36
N TYR A 241 5.41 -1.54 -30.94
CA TYR A 241 6.01 -1.45 -29.61
C TYR A 241 5.66 -0.07 -29.05
N ASN A 242 5.45 0.03 -27.73
CA ASN A 242 5.19 1.32 -27.10
C ASN A 242 6.49 2.03 -26.68
N ASP A 243 7.62 1.30 -26.70
CA ASP A 243 8.91 1.67 -26.12
C ASP A 243 8.74 2.14 -24.65
N ASP A 244 7.89 1.42 -23.89
CA ASP A 244 7.53 1.80 -22.53
C ASP A 244 8.68 1.52 -21.54
N ALA A 245 9.19 2.57 -20.90
CA ALA A 245 10.37 2.52 -20.03
C ALA A 245 10.17 1.71 -18.73
N ARG A 246 8.96 1.19 -18.46
CA ARG A 246 8.69 0.26 -17.36
C ARG A 246 8.94 -1.20 -17.75
N VAL A 247 9.08 -1.47 -19.05
CA VAL A 247 9.28 -2.81 -19.62
C VAL A 247 10.74 -3.00 -20.02
N ASP A 248 11.54 -3.47 -19.06
CA ASP A 248 12.92 -3.86 -19.32
C ASP A 248 13.20 -5.25 -18.72
N ASP A 249 13.33 -6.24 -19.60
CA ASP A 249 13.56 -7.66 -19.32
C ASP A 249 14.96 -7.93 -18.71
N LEU A 250 15.83 -6.91 -18.60
CA LEU A 250 17.06 -6.96 -17.80
C LEU A 250 16.76 -7.00 -16.30
N PHE A 251 15.70 -6.31 -15.86
CA PHE A 251 15.25 -6.29 -14.47
C PHE A 251 14.28 -7.43 -14.21
N ASP A 252 14.57 -8.19 -13.16
CA ASP A 252 13.75 -9.33 -12.77
C ASP A 252 12.32 -8.88 -12.37
N PHE A 253 11.33 -9.67 -12.79
CA PHE A 253 9.88 -9.46 -12.59
C PHE A 253 9.26 -8.24 -13.29
N SER A 254 10.00 -7.42 -14.04
CA SER A 254 9.47 -6.22 -14.71
C SER A 254 8.24 -6.52 -15.58
N CYS A 255 8.34 -7.52 -16.46
CA CYS A 255 7.23 -7.95 -17.31
C CYS A 255 6.06 -8.58 -16.55
N ALA A 256 6.31 -9.28 -15.44
CA ALA A 256 5.25 -9.84 -14.60
C ALA A 256 4.48 -8.74 -13.86
N LEU A 257 5.19 -7.78 -13.25
CA LEU A 257 4.61 -6.59 -12.61
C LEU A 257 3.82 -5.75 -13.63
N TYR A 258 4.39 -5.53 -14.81
CA TYR A 258 3.73 -4.82 -15.90
C TYR A 258 2.50 -5.55 -16.45
N SER A 259 2.46 -6.89 -16.39
CA SER A 259 1.33 -7.67 -16.89
C SER A 259 0.20 -7.84 -15.86
N PHE A 260 0.53 -8.11 -14.60
CA PHE A 260 -0.44 -8.60 -13.61
C PHE A 260 -0.80 -7.57 -12.54
N CYS A 261 0.14 -6.72 -12.14
CA CYS A 261 -0.07 -5.77 -11.04
C CYS A 261 -0.42 -4.37 -11.56
N PRO A 262 -1.24 -3.57 -10.86
CA PRO A 262 -1.27 -2.13 -11.06
C PRO A 262 0.11 -1.53 -10.70
N ASN A 263 0.43 -0.39 -11.29
CA ASN A 263 1.62 0.38 -10.94
C ASN A 263 1.19 1.69 -10.26
N PRO A 264 1.07 1.72 -8.92
CA PRO A 264 0.70 2.93 -8.19
C PRO A 264 1.76 4.04 -8.31
N CYS A 265 3.02 3.68 -8.62
CA CYS A 265 4.13 4.62 -8.78
C CYS A 265 4.20 5.26 -10.17
N CYS A 266 3.67 4.61 -11.21
CA CYS A 266 3.52 5.19 -12.54
C CYS A 266 2.06 5.14 -13.03
N PRO A 267 1.25 6.14 -12.67
CA PRO A 267 -0.16 6.24 -13.05
C PRO A 267 -0.34 6.79 -14.48
N LEU A 268 0.50 6.39 -15.42
CA LEU A 268 0.36 6.72 -16.85
C LEU A 268 0.04 5.47 -17.66
N LYS A 269 -0.81 5.60 -18.69
CA LYS A 269 -1.07 4.47 -19.60
C LYS A 269 0.20 4.19 -20.40
N TYR A 270 0.71 5.18 -21.12
CA TYR A 270 1.98 5.16 -21.88
C TYR A 270 3.06 5.92 -21.09
N ALA A 271 4.28 5.39 -21.01
CA ALA A 271 5.41 6.06 -20.37
C ALA A 271 6.72 5.80 -21.13
N ASN A 272 7.03 6.65 -22.11
CA ASN A 272 8.24 6.53 -22.95
C ASN A 272 9.52 6.78 -22.14
N MET A 273 9.44 7.55 -21.05
CA MET A 273 10.55 7.75 -20.12
C MET A 273 10.07 7.58 -18.68
N MET A 274 10.91 6.98 -17.82
CA MET A 274 10.60 6.88 -16.38
C MET A 274 10.34 8.26 -15.74
N ASN A 275 10.96 9.32 -16.28
CA ASN A 275 10.75 10.70 -15.84
C ASN A 275 9.30 11.19 -16.01
N ASP A 276 8.51 10.61 -16.92
CA ASP A 276 7.09 10.92 -17.09
C ASP A 276 6.30 10.42 -15.86
N CYS A 277 6.59 9.19 -15.42
CA CYS A 277 6.06 8.61 -14.18
C CYS A 277 6.45 9.44 -12.94
N LEU A 278 7.71 9.86 -12.85
CA LEU A 278 8.22 10.65 -11.72
C LEU A 278 7.56 12.03 -11.59
N ASN A 279 7.20 12.65 -12.71
CA ASN A 279 6.64 14.00 -12.73
C ASN A 279 5.11 14.05 -12.87
N SER A 280 4.44 12.91 -12.97
CA SER A 280 2.97 12.83 -12.90
C SER A 280 2.47 13.35 -11.55
N PRO A 281 1.51 14.30 -11.50
CA PRO A 281 0.89 14.78 -10.25
C PRO A 281 0.20 13.70 -9.42
N GLU A 282 -0.15 12.58 -10.04
CA GLU A 282 -0.77 11.42 -9.39
C GLU A 282 0.26 10.47 -8.74
N ASN A 283 1.57 10.65 -8.97
CA ASN A 283 2.61 9.85 -8.32
C ASN A 283 2.56 10.06 -6.79
N PRO A 284 2.52 8.99 -5.97
CA PRO A 284 2.47 9.10 -4.51
C PRO A 284 3.56 10.00 -3.92
N CYS A 285 4.77 9.94 -4.49
CA CYS A 285 5.93 10.70 -4.04
C CYS A 285 5.98 12.15 -4.58
N TYR A 286 4.96 12.61 -5.32
CA TYR A 286 4.95 13.92 -5.96
C TYR A 286 4.96 15.08 -4.95
N ARG A 287 4.16 14.96 -3.89
CA ARG A 287 4.07 15.97 -2.82
C ARG A 287 5.37 16.02 -2.02
N GLN A 288 5.73 17.21 -1.54
CA GLN A 288 6.91 17.46 -0.70
C GLN A 288 8.28 17.17 -1.36
N ASN A 289 8.31 16.72 -2.62
CA ASN A 289 9.53 16.46 -3.38
C ASN A 289 9.63 17.35 -4.63
N ASN A 290 10.85 17.76 -4.96
CA ASN A 290 11.18 18.49 -6.17
C ASN A 290 11.14 17.57 -7.41
N VAL A 291 11.02 18.18 -8.58
CA VAL A 291 11.22 17.53 -9.88
C VAL A 291 12.53 16.72 -9.85
N GLY A 292 12.49 15.47 -10.32
CA GLY A 292 13.62 14.53 -10.28
C GLY A 292 13.89 13.82 -8.94
N GLN A 293 13.26 14.22 -7.83
CA GLN A 293 13.39 13.54 -6.52
C GLN A 293 12.19 12.65 -6.15
N ARG A 294 11.21 12.52 -7.05
CA ARG A 294 9.91 11.84 -6.85
C ARG A 294 9.96 10.33 -7.14
N ALA A 295 11.10 9.70 -6.85
CA ALA A 295 11.28 8.27 -7.03
C ALA A 295 10.32 7.51 -6.10
N CYS A 296 9.51 6.65 -6.72
CA CYS A 296 8.50 5.82 -6.08
C CYS A 296 8.81 4.36 -6.43
N GLU A 297 8.96 3.52 -5.41
CA GLU A 297 9.24 2.10 -5.55
C GLU A 297 8.19 1.32 -4.73
N ALA A 298 7.62 0.25 -5.31
CA ALA A 298 6.70 -0.63 -4.58
C ALA A 298 7.52 -1.71 -3.85
N ASP A 299 7.37 -1.83 -2.54
CA ASP A 299 8.11 -2.81 -1.74
C ASP A 299 7.50 -4.20 -1.94
N LEU A 300 8.09 -5.03 -2.80
CA LEU A 300 7.55 -6.36 -3.13
C LEU A 300 7.41 -7.28 -1.91
N GLU A 301 8.29 -7.14 -0.91
CA GLU A 301 8.33 -8.03 0.25
C GLU A 301 7.20 -7.67 1.24
N GLN A 302 6.97 -6.37 1.44
CA GLN A 302 5.87 -5.88 2.25
C GLN A 302 4.50 -5.93 1.53
N ASN A 303 4.46 -6.02 0.20
CA ASN A 303 3.24 -6.17 -0.61
C ASN A 303 2.83 -7.63 -0.86
N SER A 304 3.23 -8.57 0.00
CA SER A 304 3.04 -10.00 -0.24
C SER A 304 1.77 -10.61 0.40
N GLU A 305 0.90 -9.80 1.01
CA GLU A 305 -0.39 -10.22 1.56
C GLU A 305 -1.52 -10.13 0.52
N PHE A 306 -2.22 -11.24 0.27
CA PHE A 306 -3.25 -11.32 -0.78
C PHE A 306 -4.43 -10.36 -0.53
N SER A 307 -4.77 -10.13 0.73
CA SER A 307 -5.84 -9.19 1.11
C SER A 307 -5.50 -7.73 0.80
N ASP A 308 -4.23 -7.32 0.94
CA ASP A 308 -3.81 -5.95 0.66
C ASP A 308 -3.68 -5.69 -0.85
N ILE A 309 -3.37 -6.72 -1.64
CA ILE A 309 -3.44 -6.69 -3.12
C ILE A 309 -4.89 -6.46 -3.58
N ILE A 310 -5.86 -7.23 -3.05
CA ILE A 310 -7.29 -7.06 -3.37
C ILE A 310 -7.79 -5.66 -2.99
N LEU A 311 -7.45 -5.21 -1.78
CA LEU A 311 -7.85 -3.92 -1.24
C LEU A 311 -7.01 -2.74 -1.76
N ASN A 312 -6.05 -3.00 -2.67
CA ASN A 312 -5.25 -2.00 -3.35
C ASN A 312 -4.47 -1.09 -2.36
N ARG A 313 -3.88 -1.74 -1.35
CA ARG A 313 -3.11 -1.15 -0.24
C ARG A 313 -1.62 -1.35 -0.47
N TRP A 314 -1.10 -0.67 -1.48
CA TRP A 314 0.32 -0.76 -1.83
C TRP A 314 1.21 -0.05 -0.82
N ASN A 315 2.13 -0.80 -0.22
CA ASN A 315 3.27 -0.21 0.46
C ASN A 315 4.27 0.28 -0.60
N VAL A 316 4.24 1.59 -0.84
CA VAL A 316 5.21 2.29 -1.69
C VAL A 316 6.22 3.02 -0.82
N THR A 317 7.45 3.14 -1.29
CA THR A 317 8.55 3.86 -0.64
C THR A 317 8.93 5.07 -1.48
N CYS A 318 9.03 6.23 -0.82
CA CYS A 318 9.51 7.48 -1.41
C CYS A 318 10.79 7.93 -0.70
N ARG A 319 11.67 8.62 -1.44
CA ARG A 319 12.77 9.36 -0.81
C ARG A 319 12.26 10.69 -0.22
N CYS A 320 12.78 11.08 0.94
CA CYS A 320 12.48 12.33 1.64
C CYS A 320 13.72 13.28 1.72
N PRO A 321 14.46 13.53 0.62
CA PRO A 321 15.80 14.14 0.67
C PRO A 321 15.82 15.60 1.18
N GLN A 322 14.68 16.28 1.18
CA GLN A 322 14.56 17.68 1.59
C GLN A 322 14.44 17.86 3.11
N ARG A 323 14.24 16.76 3.85
CA ARG A 323 13.98 16.78 5.29
C ARG A 323 14.80 15.69 5.97
N ARG A 324 15.95 16.07 6.53
CA ARG A 324 16.71 15.19 7.43
C ARG A 324 15.85 14.86 8.65
N GLY A 325 15.94 13.65 9.18
CA GLY A 325 15.10 13.18 10.28
C GLY A 325 13.64 12.85 9.90
N TYR A 326 13.32 12.73 8.60
CA TYR A 326 11.99 12.31 8.15
C TYR A 326 12.04 11.00 7.36
N GLU A 327 11.04 10.15 7.57
CA GLU A 327 10.82 8.90 6.83
C GLU A 327 9.51 8.94 6.06
N TRP A 328 9.39 8.14 5.00
CA TRP A 328 8.16 8.04 4.24
C TRP A 328 7.16 7.13 4.93
N ASN A 329 5.91 7.57 5.05
CA ASN A 329 4.82 6.75 5.56
C ASN A 329 3.77 6.48 4.47
N SER A 330 3.72 5.22 3.99
CA SER A 330 2.82 4.79 2.92
C SER A 330 1.33 4.90 3.26
N ARG A 331 0.96 4.76 4.54
CA ARG A 331 -0.44 4.91 5.01
C ARG A 331 -0.93 6.35 4.89
N TYR A 332 -0.07 7.34 5.14
CA TYR A 332 -0.43 8.76 5.07
C TYR A 332 -0.05 9.43 3.74
N GLY A 333 0.80 8.79 2.93
CA GLY A 333 1.25 9.32 1.64
C GLY A 333 2.09 10.59 1.76
N ILE A 334 2.88 10.70 2.84
CA ILE A 334 3.73 11.86 3.15
C ILE A 334 5.00 11.44 3.89
N CYS A 335 6.03 12.30 3.87
CA CYS A 335 7.16 12.20 4.77
C CYS A 335 6.75 12.66 6.18
N ILE A 336 6.90 11.79 7.18
CA ILE A 336 6.66 12.07 8.60
C ILE A 336 7.97 12.22 9.37
N ASP A 337 7.91 12.92 10.49
CA ASP A 337 9.02 13.08 11.42
C ASP A 337 9.38 11.75 12.10
N VAL A 338 10.68 11.43 12.19
CA VAL A 338 11.17 10.24 12.91
C VAL A 338 11.40 10.63 14.36
N ASP A 339 10.58 10.09 15.27
CA ASP A 339 10.80 10.29 16.71
C ASP A 339 11.95 9.39 17.21
N GLU A 340 13.17 9.94 17.20
CA GLU A 340 14.37 9.19 17.65
C GLU A 340 14.36 8.88 19.15
N CYS A 341 13.51 9.57 19.93
CA CYS A 341 13.31 9.32 21.35
C CYS A 341 12.46 8.07 21.60
N VAL A 342 11.43 7.84 20.78
CA VAL A 342 10.59 6.63 20.82
C VAL A 342 11.32 5.43 20.21
N SER A 343 12.01 5.62 19.08
CA SER A 343 12.75 4.53 18.40
C SER A 343 14.07 4.16 19.10
N LYS A 344 14.56 5.03 20.01
CA LYS A 344 15.83 4.90 20.74
C LYS A 344 17.07 4.92 19.83
N THR A 345 16.98 5.55 18.66
CA THR A 345 18.13 5.77 17.75
C THR A 345 18.95 7.00 18.12
N HIS A 346 18.52 7.79 19.12
CA HIS A 346 19.25 8.94 19.65
C HIS A 346 20.59 8.56 20.31
N ASN A 347 21.54 9.51 20.35
CA ASN A 347 22.84 9.33 21.02
C ASN A 347 22.92 9.92 22.45
N CYS A 348 21.80 10.42 23.00
CA CYS A 348 21.76 10.98 24.36
C CYS A 348 22.20 10.00 25.45
N LYS A 349 22.93 10.49 26.45
CA LYS A 349 23.46 9.70 27.57
C LYS A 349 22.38 9.43 28.64
N PRO A 350 21.78 8.22 28.73
CA PRO A 350 20.56 7.98 29.50
C PRO A 350 20.69 8.15 31.03
N LYS A 351 21.90 8.32 31.56
CA LYS A 351 22.15 8.61 32.98
C LYS A 351 22.10 10.12 33.31
N VAL A 352 22.46 10.99 32.37
CA VAL A 352 22.63 12.44 32.59
C VAL A 352 21.79 13.31 31.65
N GLU A 353 21.19 12.73 30.62
CA GLU A 353 20.38 13.39 29.61
C GLU A 353 19.06 12.65 29.36
N SER A 354 18.01 13.43 29.06
CA SER A 354 16.76 12.95 28.48
C SER A 354 16.69 13.34 27.00
N CYS A 355 16.03 12.53 26.18
CA CYS A 355 15.76 12.84 24.77
C CYS A 355 14.49 13.69 24.63
N LEU A 356 14.53 14.70 23.76
CA LEU A 356 13.39 15.52 23.34
C LEU A 356 13.31 15.48 21.81
N ASN A 357 12.22 14.96 21.25
CA ASN A 357 12.00 14.97 19.81
C ASN A 357 11.65 16.39 19.32
N LEU A 358 12.15 16.78 18.14
CA LEU A 358 11.80 18.01 17.43
C LEU A 358 11.67 17.72 15.92
N PRO A 359 10.91 18.52 15.16
CA PRO A 359 10.74 18.29 13.73
C PRO A 359 12.08 18.25 12.95
N GLY A 360 12.47 17.05 12.51
CA GLY A 360 13.68 16.73 11.75
C GLY A 360 14.94 16.44 12.58
N SER A 361 14.83 16.37 13.91
CA SER A 361 15.96 16.06 14.81
C SER A 361 15.54 15.96 16.27
N PHE A 362 16.11 15.03 17.03
CA PHE A 362 16.11 15.10 18.49
C PHE A 362 17.10 16.12 19.09
N ARG A 363 16.90 16.48 20.37
CA ARG A 363 17.90 17.10 21.25
C ARG A 363 18.02 16.35 22.57
N CYS A 364 19.23 16.28 23.08
CA CYS A 364 19.53 15.78 24.43
C CYS A 364 19.48 16.94 25.42
N ILE A 365 18.68 16.82 26.47
CA ILE A 365 18.53 17.83 27.54
C ILE A 365 19.06 17.29 28.86
N CYS A 366 19.91 18.07 29.54
CA CYS A 366 20.51 17.65 30.80
C CYS A 366 19.46 17.42 31.90
N HIS A 367 19.65 16.35 32.69
CA HIS A 367 18.85 16.07 33.87
C HIS A 367 18.98 17.18 34.93
N TRP A 368 17.94 17.35 35.75
CA TRP A 368 17.95 18.38 36.81
C TRP A 368 19.11 18.18 37.78
N GLY A 369 19.94 19.21 37.92
CA GLY A 369 21.19 19.19 38.69
C GLY A 369 22.44 19.14 37.82
N TYR A 370 22.29 19.06 36.50
CA TYR A 370 23.36 19.15 35.51
C TYR A 370 23.18 20.38 34.62
N ILE A 371 24.28 20.88 34.04
CA ILE A 371 24.33 22.01 33.09
C ILE A 371 25.10 21.53 31.86
N TRP A 372 24.67 21.97 30.68
CA TRP A 372 25.39 21.71 29.43
C TRP A 372 26.68 22.53 29.39
N ASP A 373 27.81 21.85 29.17
CA ASP A 373 29.11 22.45 28.99
C ASP A 373 29.53 22.43 27.51
N GLU A 374 29.90 23.58 26.95
CA GLU A 374 30.14 23.73 25.51
C GLU A 374 31.51 23.18 25.08
N ASP A 375 32.51 23.24 25.97
CA ASP A 375 33.87 22.77 25.73
C ASP A 375 33.94 21.23 25.71
N SER A 376 33.38 20.57 26.73
CA SER A 376 33.32 19.10 26.78
C SER A 376 32.20 18.48 25.94
N ARG A 377 31.17 19.26 25.59
CA ARG A 377 29.90 18.80 24.95
C ARG A 377 29.20 17.74 25.80
N GLU A 378 29.19 17.93 27.12
CA GLU A 378 28.56 17.01 28.07
C GLU A 378 27.74 17.75 29.13
N CYS A 379 26.81 17.03 29.76
CA CYS A 379 26.09 17.51 30.93
C CYS A 379 26.94 17.32 32.21
N LEU A 380 27.49 18.42 32.75
CA LEU A 380 28.29 18.43 33.98
C LEU A 380 27.43 18.73 35.22
N SER A 381 27.76 18.12 36.36
CA SER A 381 26.98 18.30 37.59
C SER A 381 27.16 19.70 38.19
N SER A 382 26.05 20.40 38.39
CA SER A 382 26.00 21.70 39.06
C SER A 382 25.55 21.55 40.51
N MET A 383 26.47 21.82 41.43
CA MET A 383 26.19 21.87 42.87
C MET A 383 25.12 22.93 43.19
N ALA A 384 25.10 24.05 42.47
CA ALA A 384 24.11 25.12 42.67
C ALA A 384 22.68 24.67 42.34
N LEU A 385 22.47 24.00 41.19
CA LEU A 385 21.15 23.47 40.80
C LEU A 385 20.72 22.28 41.68
N SER A 386 21.69 21.48 42.12
CA SER A 386 21.46 20.36 43.04
C SER A 386 20.99 20.86 44.42
N ALA A 387 21.57 21.95 44.93
CA ALA A 387 21.14 22.60 46.17
C ALA A 387 19.71 23.17 46.10
N LEU A 388 19.25 23.64 44.94
CA LEU A 388 17.86 24.08 44.76
C LEU A 388 16.85 22.93 44.89
N LYS A 389 17.23 21.69 44.54
CA LYS A 389 16.38 20.49 44.71
C LYS A 389 16.14 20.17 46.19
N LEU A 390 17.17 20.36 47.04
CA LEU A 390 17.06 20.25 48.50
C LEU A 390 16.15 21.36 49.05
N LYS A 391 16.40 22.63 48.70
CA LYS A 391 15.54 23.75 49.13
C LYS A 391 14.08 23.59 48.70
N ARG A 392 13.79 23.01 47.52
CA ARG A 392 12.41 22.73 47.08
C ARG A 392 11.76 21.63 47.91
N LYS A 393 12.47 20.54 48.23
CA LYS A 393 11.97 19.47 49.13
C LYS A 393 11.78 19.96 50.56
N GLU A 394 12.68 20.82 51.05
CA GLU A 394 12.52 21.46 52.36
C GLU A 394 11.33 22.42 52.35
N LYS A 395 11.16 23.24 51.30
CA LYS A 395 10.01 24.13 51.18
C LYS A 395 8.69 23.36 51.17
N THR A 396 8.53 22.30 50.38
CA THR A 396 7.30 21.49 50.37
C THR A 396 7.09 20.73 51.68
N LYS A 397 8.16 20.27 52.34
CA LYS A 397 8.08 19.68 53.69
C LYS A 397 7.63 20.71 54.72
N ILE A 398 8.13 21.95 54.66
CA ILE A 398 7.72 23.07 55.51
C ILE A 398 6.27 23.47 55.20
N GLU A 399 5.83 23.43 53.95
CA GLU A 399 4.43 23.67 53.55
C GLU A 399 3.48 22.61 54.14
N MET A 400 3.81 21.32 54.05
CA MET A 400 3.06 20.24 54.71
C MET A 400 3.10 20.35 56.25
N MET A 401 4.24 20.75 56.84
CA MET A 401 4.34 21.00 58.27
C MET A 401 3.54 22.23 58.71
N LYS A 402 3.39 23.25 57.86
CA LYS A 402 2.52 24.41 58.11
C LYS A 402 1.04 24.04 58.04
N LEU A 403 0.63 23.22 57.07
CA LEU A 403 -0.74 22.70 56.98
C LEU A 403 -1.12 21.90 58.25
N THR A 404 -0.29 20.94 58.65
CA THR A 404 -0.51 20.13 59.86
C THR A 404 -0.42 20.93 61.16
N LEU A 405 0.44 21.96 61.23
CA LEU A 405 0.46 22.89 62.38
C LEU A 405 -0.81 23.74 62.43
N TRP A 406 -1.30 24.21 61.29
CA TRP A 406 -2.52 25.02 61.21
C TRP A 406 -3.76 24.23 61.62
N GLU A 407 -3.88 22.94 61.26
CA GLU A 407 -4.94 22.06 61.78
C GLU A 407 -4.88 21.90 63.30
N LYS A 408 -3.69 21.71 63.88
CA LYS A 408 -3.52 21.65 65.34
C LYS A 408 -3.93 22.95 66.03
N ILE A 409 -3.57 24.11 65.45
CA ILE A 409 -3.98 25.43 65.94
C ILE A 409 -5.50 25.60 65.83
N LYS A 410 -6.11 25.17 64.72
CA LYS A 410 -7.57 25.16 64.53
C LYS A 410 -8.28 24.40 65.65
N ASN A 411 -7.80 23.21 65.97
CA ASN A 411 -8.36 22.36 67.03
C ASN A 411 -8.24 23.02 68.41
N ILE A 412 -7.12 23.69 68.71
CA ILE A 412 -6.93 24.42 69.98
C ILE A 412 -7.85 25.66 70.08
N ILE A 413 -7.99 26.42 68.98
CA ILE A 413 -8.89 27.59 68.94
C ILE A 413 -10.35 27.17 69.09
N PHE A 414 -10.78 26.07 68.46
CA PHE A 414 -12.13 25.54 68.63
C PHE A 414 -12.37 24.92 70.02
N TRP A 415 -11.36 24.29 70.63
CA TRP A 415 -11.48 23.75 72.00
C TRP A 415 -11.79 24.84 73.04
N ARG A 416 -11.25 26.05 72.85
CA ARG A 416 -11.43 27.16 73.79
C ARG A 416 -12.82 27.82 73.76
N LYS A 417 -13.75 27.33 72.92
CA LYS A 417 -15.16 27.72 72.91
C LYS A 417 -16.09 26.74 73.65
N GLY A 418 -15.55 25.68 74.25
CA GLY A 418 -16.34 24.61 74.90
C GLY A 418 -16.47 24.68 76.42
N SER A 419 -15.98 25.72 77.10
CA SER A 419 -15.89 25.75 78.57
C SER A 419 -16.18 27.11 79.22
N SER A 420 -17.38 27.63 78.97
CA SER A 420 -17.99 28.71 79.77
C SER A 420 -19.50 28.81 79.56
N SER A 421 -20.26 27.92 80.23
CA SER A 421 -21.69 28.09 80.53
C SER A 421 -22.12 27.04 81.56
N ASN A 422 -21.92 27.39 82.83
CA ASN A 422 -22.85 27.06 83.93
C ASN A 422 -23.72 28.30 84.14
#